data_AF-A0A6P5T5H3-F1
#
_entry.id   AF-A0A6P5T5H3-F1
#
_cell.length_a   1.000
_cell.length_b   1.000
_cell.length_c   1.000
_cell.angle_alpha   90.00
_cell.angle_beta   90.00
_cell.angle_gamma   90.00
#
_symmetry.space_group_name_H-M   'P 1'
#
loop_
_entity.id
_entity.type
_entity.pdbx_description
1 polymer ?
#
loop_
_entity_poly.entity_id
_entity_poly.type
_entity_poly.pdbx_seq_one_letter_code
_entity_poly.pdbx_strand_id
1 'polypeptide(L)'
;MGSPTDLHMEAVKRILRYLKGTLGHGLPFHRSPNSTILVAYSDADWAGCPDTRRSTTSYYMFLWSNLISWSAKKQRTVSRSSAEAEHRALTYACANTIWIQCLLQELQFPLRQPVLLNCDNLSETYMAANPVFHARMKHVALDY
;
A
#
# COMPACT_ATOMS: atom_id res chain seq x y z
N MET A 1 -4.05 -15.02 -28.05
CA MET A 1 -2.69 -14.82 -28.62
C MET A 1 -2.34 -13.36 -28.42
N GLY A 2 -1.24 -13.05 -27.71
CA GLY A 2 -0.85 -11.65 -27.50
C GLY A 2 -0.34 -11.03 -28.79
N SER A 3 -0.84 -9.84 -29.15
CA SER A 3 -0.38 -9.04 -30.30
C SER A 3 0.45 -7.85 -29.79
N PRO A 4 1.73 -8.05 -29.41
CA PRO A 4 2.58 -6.96 -28.95
C PRO A 4 2.77 -5.90 -30.05
N THR A 5 2.75 -4.62 -29.67
CA THR A 5 2.90 -3.48 -30.57
C THR A 5 4.25 -2.79 -30.34
N ASP A 6 4.63 -1.87 -31.22
CA ASP A 6 5.84 -1.07 -31.05
C ASP A 6 5.81 -0.26 -29.73
N LEU A 7 4.63 0.21 -29.31
CA LEU A 7 4.42 0.86 -28.02
C LEU A 7 4.80 -0.05 -26.85
N HIS A 8 4.43 -1.34 -26.90
CA HIS A 8 4.81 -2.31 -25.87
C HIS A 8 6.34 -2.52 -25.85
N MET A 9 6.99 -2.57 -27.03
CA MET A 9 8.44 -2.69 -27.13
C MET A 9 9.17 -1.47 -26.55
N GLU A 10 8.68 -0.26 -26.82
CA GLU A 10 9.22 0.97 -26.24
C GLU A 10 9.09 1.02 -24.72
N ALA A 11 7.93 0.62 -24.18
CA ALA A 11 7.71 0.52 -22.75
C ALA A 11 8.70 -0.45 -22.08
N VAL A 12 8.91 -1.64 -22.66
CA VAL A 12 9.91 -2.61 -22.17
C VAL A 12 11.32 -2.03 -22.21
N LYS A 13 11.71 -1.38 -23.32
CA LYS A 13 13.03 -0.72 -23.41
C LYS A 13 13.19 0.39 -22.38
N ARG A 14 12.14 1.13 -22.04
CA ARG A 14 12.16 2.14 -20.97
C ARG A 14 12.45 1.49 -19.61
N ILE A 15 11.79 0.38 -19.28
CA ILE A 15 12.05 -0.38 -18.04
C ILE A 15 13.51 -0.83 -17.99
N LEU A 16 14.02 -1.45 -19.05
CA LEU A 16 15.41 -1.93 -19.10
C LEU A 16 16.44 -0.80 -18.98
N ARG A 17 16.19 0.35 -19.62
CA ARG A 17 17.05 1.54 -19.48
C ARG A 17 17.04 2.10 -18.07
N TYR A 18 15.87 2.14 -17.42
CA TYR A 18 15.76 2.55 -16.02
C TYR A 18 16.60 1.63 -15.13
N LEU A 19 16.40 0.31 -15.22
CA LEU A 19 17.16 -0.67 -14.44
C LEU A 19 18.67 -0.54 -14.65
N LYS A 20 19.12 -0.37 -15.90
CA LYS A 20 20.53 -0.17 -16.23
C LYS A 20 21.08 1.14 -15.65
N GLY A 21 20.29 2.22 -15.67
CA GLY A 21 20.67 3.52 -15.15
C GLY A 21 20.67 3.60 -13.62
N THR A 22 19.87 2.75 -12.96
CA THR A 22 19.71 2.77 -11.50
C THR A 22 20.40 1.61 -10.78
N LEU A 23 21.38 0.95 -11.41
CA LEU A 23 22.12 -0.17 -10.78
C LEU A 23 22.76 0.19 -9.44
N GLY A 24 23.19 1.45 -9.28
CA GLY A 24 23.76 1.95 -8.02
C GLY A 24 22.73 2.51 -7.03
N HIS A 25 21.44 2.51 -7.37
CA HIS A 25 20.40 2.99 -6.46
C HIS A 25 20.02 1.86 -5.51
N GLY A 26 19.93 2.20 -4.22
CA GLY A 26 19.51 1.27 -3.18
C GLY A 26 18.78 2.02 -2.08
N LEU A 27 18.09 1.27 -1.22
CA LEU A 27 17.48 1.81 -0.02
C LEU A 27 18.54 1.81 1.09
N PRO A 28 18.97 2.97 1.60
CA PRO A 28 19.93 3.00 2.69
C PRO A 28 19.25 2.54 3.99
N PHE A 29 19.93 1.66 4.72
CA PHE A 29 19.49 1.22 6.04
C PHE A 29 20.35 1.87 7.11
N HIS A 30 19.72 2.68 7.96
CA HIS A 30 20.36 3.38 9.06
C HIS A 30 19.94 2.78 10.39
N ARG A 31 20.92 2.50 11.25
CA ARG A 31 20.62 2.10 12.63
C ARG A 31 20.08 3.31 13.38
N SER A 32 18.85 3.21 13.89
CA SER A 32 18.26 4.22 14.78
C SER A 32 18.03 3.61 16.15
N PRO A 33 18.81 3.98 17.18
CA PRO A 33 18.73 3.34 18.49
C PRO A 33 17.52 3.75 19.33
N ASN A 34 16.83 4.85 18.99
CA ASN A 34 15.91 5.53 19.92
C ASN A 34 14.44 5.56 19.48
N SER A 35 14.09 4.99 18.34
CA SER A 35 12.70 4.86 17.91
C SER A 35 12.37 3.37 17.81
N THR A 36 11.14 2.97 18.12
CA THR A 36 10.57 1.66 17.79
C THR A 36 9.24 1.85 17.08
N ILE A 37 9.08 3.01 16.42
CA ILE A 37 7.84 3.35 15.75
C ILE A 37 7.84 2.63 14.39
N LEU A 38 6.78 1.88 14.18
CA LEU A 38 6.38 1.41 12.86
C LEU A 38 5.40 2.45 12.31
N VAL A 39 5.68 2.98 11.13
CA VAL A 39 4.79 3.90 10.41
C VAL A 39 4.45 3.28 9.07
N ALA A 40 3.16 3.13 8.81
CA ALA A 40 2.64 2.64 7.55
C ALA A 40 1.86 3.76 6.86
N TYR A 41 1.92 3.78 5.54
CA TYR A 41 1.15 4.67 4.69
C TYR A 41 0.40 3.83 3.67
N SER A 42 -0.85 4.18 3.39
CA SER A 42 -1.61 3.63 2.27
C SER A 42 -1.99 4.73 1.29
N ASP A 43 -2.17 4.34 0.03
CA ASP A 43 -2.56 5.21 -1.06
C ASP A 43 -3.29 4.38 -2.13
N ALA A 44 -4.26 4.96 -2.83
CA ALA A 44 -4.97 4.31 -3.92
C ALA A 44 -5.15 5.21 -5.14
N ASP A 45 -4.59 4.76 -6.26
CA ASP A 45 -4.86 5.38 -7.56
C ASP A 45 -6.21 4.87 -8.12
N TRP A 46 -7.28 5.66 -7.93
CA TRP A 46 -8.62 5.29 -8.36
C TRP A 46 -8.77 5.27 -9.88
N ALA A 47 -9.22 4.12 -10.41
CA ALA A 47 -9.45 3.90 -11.83
C ALA A 47 -8.23 4.19 -12.75
N GLY A 48 -7.02 4.16 -12.19
CA GLY A 48 -5.78 4.51 -12.89
C GLY A 48 -5.39 3.57 -14.04
N CYS A 49 -5.95 2.35 -14.11
CA CYS A 49 -5.76 1.50 -15.28
C CYS A 49 -6.77 1.87 -16.40
N PRO A 50 -6.33 2.40 -17.55
CA PRO A 50 -7.25 2.82 -18.62
C PRO A 50 -8.05 1.65 -19.20
N ASP A 51 -7.44 0.46 -19.28
CA ASP A 51 -8.07 -0.73 -19.89
C ASP A 51 -9.14 -1.35 -19.01
N THR A 52 -8.88 -1.46 -17.71
CA THR A 52 -9.77 -2.19 -16.78
C THR A 52 -10.51 -1.30 -15.80
N ARG A 53 -10.15 -0.01 -15.72
CA ARG A 53 -10.61 0.96 -14.72
C ARG A 53 -10.44 0.49 -13.27
N ARG A 54 -9.57 -0.51 -13.04
CA ARG A 54 -9.24 -0.99 -11.69
C ARG A 54 -8.25 -0.05 -11.04
N SER A 55 -8.50 0.23 -9.78
CA SER A 55 -7.61 1.05 -8.95
C SER A 55 -6.31 0.31 -8.65
N THR A 56 -5.25 1.06 -8.34
CA THR A 56 -3.99 0.48 -7.84
C THR A 56 -3.83 0.88 -6.39
N THR A 57 -3.86 -0.11 -5.49
CA THR A 57 -3.53 0.07 -4.09
C THR A 57 -2.03 0.04 -3.91
N SER A 58 -1.50 0.96 -3.12
CA SER A 58 -0.13 0.89 -2.65
C SER A 58 -0.04 1.06 -1.13
N TYR A 59 1.04 0.55 -0.57
CA TYR A 59 1.44 0.87 0.79
C TYR A 59 2.96 0.91 0.89
N TYR A 60 3.46 1.60 1.91
CA TYR A 60 4.85 1.54 2.31
C TYR A 60 4.98 1.69 3.83
N MET A 61 5.92 0.94 4.42
CA MET A 61 6.10 0.80 5.85
C MET A 61 7.53 1.10 6.26
N PHE A 62 7.67 2.04 7.18
CA PHE A 62 8.92 2.43 7.78
C PHE A 62 9.05 1.85 9.18
N LEU A 63 10.15 1.15 9.44
CA LEU A 63 10.62 0.92 10.79
C LEU A 63 11.73 1.93 11.05
N TRP A 64 11.49 2.84 11.98
CA TRP A 64 12.35 4.01 12.18
C TRP A 64 12.38 4.91 10.94
N SER A 65 13.56 5.12 10.35
CA SER A 65 13.77 5.84 9.10
C SER A 65 13.97 4.90 7.91
N ASN A 66 13.79 3.59 8.08
CA ASN A 66 14.09 2.60 7.05
C ASN A 66 12.81 2.04 6.44
N LEU A 67 12.72 2.09 5.12
CA LEU A 67 11.65 1.44 4.38
C LEU A 67 11.86 -0.08 4.44
N ILE A 68 10.98 -0.80 5.12
CA ILE A 68 11.11 -2.26 5.35
C ILE A 68 10.14 -3.09 4.52
N SER A 69 9.02 -2.52 4.09
CA SER A 69 8.01 -3.22 3.28
C SER A 69 7.25 -2.22 2.43
N TRP A 70 7.00 -2.57 1.16
CA TRP A 70 6.19 -1.78 0.25
C TRP A 70 5.55 -2.70 -0.77
N SER A 71 4.41 -2.27 -1.30
CA SER A 71 3.73 -2.98 -2.38
C SER A 71 2.90 -2.00 -3.18
N ALA A 72 2.81 -2.24 -4.49
CA ALA A 72 1.87 -1.57 -5.37
C ALA A 72 1.17 -2.63 -6.21
N LYS A 73 -0.15 -2.74 -6.08
CA LYS A 73 -0.95 -3.82 -6.64
C LYS A 73 -2.27 -3.30 -7.17
N LYS A 74 -2.60 -3.70 -8.41
CA LYS A 74 -3.92 -3.49 -9.00
C LYS A 74 -4.97 -4.25 -8.19
N GLN A 75 -6.04 -3.56 -7.80
CA GLN A 75 -7.17 -4.17 -7.11
C GLN A 75 -7.82 -5.25 -7.98
N ARG A 76 -8.41 -6.27 -7.34
CA ARG A 76 -9.07 -7.37 -8.06
C ARG A 76 -10.38 -6.92 -8.68
N THR A 77 -11.11 -6.07 -7.97
CA THR A 77 -12.39 -5.49 -8.36
C THR A 77 -12.23 -4.02 -8.76
N VAL A 78 -13.22 -3.47 -9.45
CA VAL A 78 -13.27 -2.05 -9.81
C VAL A 78 -13.95 -1.30 -8.67
N SER A 79 -13.29 -0.26 -8.13
CA SER A 79 -13.90 0.63 -7.15
C SER A 79 -14.89 1.58 -7.81
N ARG A 80 -16.05 1.76 -7.18
CA ARG A 80 -17.09 2.68 -7.66
C ARG A 80 -16.86 4.11 -7.18
N SER A 81 -15.93 4.32 -6.25
CA SER A 81 -15.51 5.64 -5.76
C SER A 81 -14.04 5.63 -5.33
N SER A 82 -13.45 6.82 -5.19
CA SER A 82 -12.11 6.98 -4.62
C SER A 82 -12.07 6.50 -3.16
N ALA A 83 -13.08 6.84 -2.34
CA ALA A 83 -13.17 6.40 -0.95
C ALA A 83 -13.21 4.86 -0.80
N GLU A 84 -13.84 4.15 -1.73
CA GLU A 84 -13.83 2.68 -1.74
C GLU A 84 -12.46 2.12 -2.16
N ALA A 85 -11.77 2.79 -3.10
CA ALA A 85 -10.42 2.42 -3.49
C ALA A 85 -9.42 2.60 -2.33
N GLU A 86 -9.50 3.75 -1.66
CA GLU A 86 -8.68 4.09 -0.49
C GLU A 86 -8.98 3.13 0.67
N HIS A 87 -10.24 2.83 0.98
CA HIS A 87 -10.58 1.90 2.05
C HIS A 87 -10.01 0.50 1.82
N ARG A 88 -10.02 0.04 0.56
CA ARG A 88 -9.36 -1.22 0.17
C ARG A 88 -7.84 -1.13 0.30
N ALA A 89 -7.24 0.03 0.05
CA ALA A 89 -5.82 0.24 0.26
C ALA A 89 -5.45 0.24 1.75
N LEU A 90 -6.22 0.95 2.58
CA LEU A 90 -6.06 0.99 4.02
C LEU A 90 -6.21 -0.41 4.65
N THR A 91 -7.24 -1.17 4.27
CA THR A 91 -7.41 -2.56 4.76
C THR A 91 -6.26 -3.47 4.35
N TYR A 92 -5.73 -3.33 3.13
CA TYR A 92 -4.55 -4.05 2.68
C TYR A 92 -3.29 -3.66 3.45
N ALA A 93 -3.07 -2.36 3.70
CA ALA A 93 -1.96 -1.88 4.52
C ALA A 93 -2.07 -2.38 5.97
N CYS A 94 -3.25 -2.30 6.60
CA CYS A 94 -3.53 -2.85 7.92
C CYS A 94 -3.11 -4.32 8.06
N ALA A 95 -3.52 -5.17 7.11
CA ALA A 95 -3.21 -6.60 7.15
C ALA A 95 -1.68 -6.86 7.11
N ASN A 96 -0.97 -6.14 6.24
CA ASN A 96 0.49 -6.26 6.16
C ASN A 96 1.18 -5.70 7.43
N THR A 97 0.62 -4.65 8.03
CA THR A 97 1.14 -4.04 9.25
C THR A 97 1.05 -5.02 10.42
N ILE A 98 -0.11 -5.67 10.57
CA ILE A 98 -0.32 -6.71 11.58
C ILE A 98 0.65 -7.87 11.35
N TRP A 99 0.82 -8.30 10.10
CA TRP A 99 1.77 -9.36 9.77
C TRP A 99 3.21 -9.01 10.17
N ILE A 100 3.68 -7.79 9.85
CA ILE A 100 4.99 -7.30 10.29
C ILE A 100 5.10 -7.24 11.81
N GLN A 101 4.05 -6.76 12.50
CA GLN A 101 4.05 -6.71 13.96
C GLN A 101 4.19 -8.10 14.59
N CYS A 102 3.47 -9.10 14.08
CA CYS A 102 3.60 -10.49 14.52
C CYS A 102 5.02 -11.03 14.24
N LEU A 103 5.56 -10.79 13.05
CA LEU A 103 6.92 -11.20 12.70
C LEU A 103 7.95 -10.59 13.65
N LEU A 104 7.83 -9.30 13.97
CA LEU A 104 8.73 -8.63 14.90
C LEU A 104 8.62 -9.19 16.32
N GLN A 105 7.43 -9.59 16.76
CA GLN A 105 7.25 -10.27 18.04
C GLN A 105 7.96 -11.63 18.07
N GLU A 106 7.83 -12.44 17.01
CA GLU A 106 8.51 -13.73 16.88
C GLU A 106 10.04 -13.57 16.87
N LEU A 107 10.54 -12.50 16.25
CA LEU A 107 11.96 -12.13 16.23
C LEU A 107 12.47 -11.51 17.54
N GLN A 108 11.67 -11.57 18.62
CA GLN A 108 12.00 -11.00 19.93
C GLN A 108 12.26 -9.48 19.91
N PHE A 109 11.66 -8.79 18.94
CA PHE A 109 11.70 -7.34 18.79
C PHE A 109 10.29 -6.73 18.91
N PRO A 110 9.63 -6.81 20.07
CA PRO A 110 8.28 -6.28 20.21
C PRO A 110 8.26 -4.75 20.06
N LEU A 111 7.33 -4.25 19.24
CA LEU A 111 7.06 -2.82 19.14
C LEU A 111 6.50 -2.32 20.48
N ARG A 112 7.17 -1.33 21.07
CA ARG A 112 6.76 -0.72 22.35
C ARG A 112 5.76 0.42 22.18
N GLN A 113 5.65 0.93 20.97
CA GLN A 113 4.81 2.08 20.63
C GLN A 113 3.70 1.62 19.69
N PRO A 114 2.52 2.28 19.73
CA PRO A 114 1.45 1.98 18.79
C PRO A 114 1.93 2.21 17.36
N VAL A 115 1.46 1.36 16.45
CA VAL A 115 1.74 1.51 15.03
C VAL A 115 0.93 2.69 14.48
N LEU A 116 1.60 3.58 13.75
CA LEU A 116 0.94 4.68 13.05
C LEU A 116 0.60 4.24 11.64
N LEU A 117 -0.69 4.26 11.27
CA LEU A 117 -1.14 3.99 9.91
C LEU A 117 -1.81 5.25 9.35
N ASN A 118 -1.20 5.82 8.32
CA ASN A 118 -1.64 7.06 7.68
C ASN A 118 -2.31 6.75 6.34
N CYS A 119 -3.39 7.47 6.06
CA CYS A 119 -4.09 7.49 4.78
C CYS A 119 -4.37 8.94 4.42
N ASP A 120 -4.39 9.26 3.14
CA ASP A 120 -4.65 10.61 2.63
C ASP A 120 -6.14 11.00 2.71
N ASN A 121 -7.03 10.03 2.79
CA ASN A 121 -8.47 10.25 2.83
C ASN A 121 -8.97 10.53 4.26
N LEU A 122 -9.24 11.81 4.56
CA LEU A 122 -9.83 12.26 5.83
C LEU A 122 -11.06 11.43 6.23
N SER A 123 -11.91 11.05 5.27
CA SER A 123 -13.11 10.26 5.54
C SER A 123 -12.80 8.87 6.12
N GLU A 124 -11.68 8.26 5.73
CA GLU A 124 -11.24 6.97 6.27
C GLU A 124 -10.66 7.07 7.67
N THR A 125 -9.92 8.13 7.98
CA THR A 125 -9.53 8.42 9.36
C THR A 125 -10.74 8.58 10.28
N TYR A 126 -11.80 9.27 9.82
CA TYR A 126 -13.05 9.38 10.58
C TYR A 126 -13.80 8.06 10.70
N MET A 127 -13.75 7.20 9.68
CA MET A 127 -14.39 5.88 9.69
C MET A 127 -13.66 4.87 10.56
N ALA A 128 -12.32 4.89 10.58
CA ALA A 128 -11.51 4.04 11.46
C ALA A 128 -11.65 4.45 12.95
N ALA A 129 -11.87 5.74 13.21
CA ALA A 129 -12.05 6.26 14.57
C ALA A 129 -13.46 6.04 15.16
N ASN A 130 -14.46 5.65 14.35
CA ASN A 130 -15.85 5.59 14.79
C ASN A 130 -16.49 4.20 14.59
N PRO A 131 -16.50 3.34 15.62
CA PRO A 131 -17.01 1.96 15.53
C PRO A 131 -18.51 1.86 15.23
N VAL A 132 -19.26 2.96 15.24
CA VAL A 132 -20.72 3.00 15.02
C VAL A 132 -21.09 3.01 13.53
N PHE A 133 -20.16 3.34 12.62
CA PHE A 133 -20.46 3.49 11.19
C PHE A 133 -20.50 2.17 10.37
N HIS A 134 -20.23 1.01 10.99
CA HIS A 134 -20.30 -0.30 10.31
C HIS A 134 -21.69 -0.62 9.74
N ALA A 135 -22.77 -0.03 10.26
CA ALA A 135 -24.15 -0.42 9.93
C ALA A 135 -24.70 0.14 8.60
N ARG A 136 -24.01 1.06 7.90
CA ARG A 136 -24.57 1.77 6.72
C ARG A 136 -23.84 1.59 5.39
N MET A 137 -22.90 0.67 5.26
CA MET A 137 -22.23 0.40 3.97
C MET A 137 -22.47 -1.02 3.46
N LYS A 138 -23.71 -1.28 3.04
CA LYS A 138 -24.05 -2.53 2.34
C LYS A 138 -23.18 -2.74 1.08
N HIS A 139 -22.70 -1.68 0.44
CA HIS A 139 -21.85 -1.80 -0.75
C HIS A 139 -20.40 -2.23 -0.46
N VAL A 140 -19.85 -1.94 0.72
CA VAL A 140 -18.49 -2.37 1.13
C VAL A 140 -18.53 -3.76 1.77
N ALA A 141 -19.61 -4.08 2.49
CA ALA A 141 -19.79 -5.41 3.09
C ALA A 141 -20.11 -6.54 2.09
N LEU A 142 -20.54 -6.20 0.86
CA LEU A 142 -20.89 -7.15 -0.19
C LEU A 142 -19.77 -7.42 -1.20
N ASP A 143 -18.55 -6.92 -0.96
CA ASP A 143 -17.41 -7.14 -1.84
C ASP A 143 -16.94 -8.60 -1.84
N TYR A 144 -16.90 -9.21 -3.03
CA TYR A 144 -16.40 -10.56 -3.35
C TYR A 144 -15.02 -10.52 -4.03
#